data_AF-A0A662MXS0-F1
#
_entry.id   AF-A0A662MXS0-F1
#
_cell.length_a   1.000
_cell.length_b   1.000
_cell.length_c   1.000
_cell.angle_alpha   90.00
_cell.angle_beta   90.00
_cell.angle_gamma   90.00
#
_symmetry.space_group_name_H-M   'P 1'
#
loop_
_entity.id
_entity.type
_entity.pdbx_description
1 polymer ?
#
loop_
_entity_poly.entity_id
_entity_poly.type
_entity_poly.pdbx_seq_one_letter_code
_entity_poly.pdbx_strand_id
1 'polypeptide(L)'
;MRLLRYGPSLVFLRTSNVEDGEEFLSNVFGIQKLSVDDAWNQSNELQTLAFVTPVEEWKTILNLKRGTFLVKMRCDSFLKELLNSKAPFDRVNLGPHIIILRIPGDIEKAFSFIKKRYNAFETSFARGVNEGEERDTLLLVTDKKINAPLNLRELKGSFIINEDFIHVYRTLRLDLPVLMYKTLPEGWKEITIRIYDTNKRYEENIERLLLVLEDLDLGFVVSEGWDWDYPRPFMRIRVYKVKLITWEDPLRIKFLLKGLEYRGYNRFADIDVFSEGKKISWTSISREYNSKFELSKAAREELESFLSEDARKKLHAIEAKLLEKQAPQDEL
;
A
#
# COMPACT_ATOMS: atom_id res chain seq x y z
N MET A 1 -2.00 7.53 -1.60
CA MET A 1 -0.90 7.59 -0.62
C MET A 1 -1.36 7.11 0.73
N ARG A 2 -1.04 5.87 1.10
CA ARG A 2 -1.47 5.34 2.39
C ARG A 2 -0.42 5.60 3.47
N LEU A 3 -0.80 6.36 4.50
CA LEU A 3 0.06 6.68 5.65
C LEU A 3 -0.16 5.74 6.84
N LEU A 4 -1.37 5.20 6.98
CA LEU A 4 -1.77 4.39 8.12
C LEU A 4 -2.55 3.16 7.66
N ARG A 5 -2.29 2.02 8.27
CA ARG A 5 -2.98 0.74 8.03
C ARG A 5 -3.01 -0.08 9.30
N TYR A 6 -4.01 -0.93 9.46
CA TYR A 6 -4.00 -1.95 10.50
C TYR A 6 -3.10 -3.14 10.11
N GLY A 7 -2.37 -3.68 11.07
CA GLY A 7 -1.70 -4.97 10.89
C GLY A 7 -2.70 -6.13 10.95
N PRO A 8 -2.22 -7.36 10.78
CA PRO A 8 -3.02 -8.53 11.10
C PRO A 8 -3.26 -8.60 12.61
N SER A 9 -4.39 -9.20 13.01
CA SER A 9 -4.64 -9.58 14.40
C SER A 9 -3.77 -10.77 14.77
N LEU A 10 -3.23 -10.77 15.99
CA LEU A 10 -2.47 -11.89 16.54
C LEU A 10 -3.36 -12.68 17.49
N VAL A 11 -3.60 -13.95 17.19
CA VAL A 11 -4.49 -14.83 17.97
C VAL A 11 -3.70 -16.04 18.45
N PHE A 12 -3.69 -16.28 19.75
CA PHE A 12 -3.03 -17.39 20.40
C PHE A 12 -4.08 -18.37 20.89
N LEU A 13 -4.18 -19.50 20.20
CA LEU A 13 -5.09 -20.59 20.48
C LEU A 13 -4.38 -21.60 21.39
N ARG A 14 -4.88 -21.73 22.61
CA ARG A 14 -4.32 -22.57 23.65
C ARG A 14 -5.04 -23.90 23.66
N THR A 15 -4.29 -25.00 23.62
CA THR A 15 -4.85 -26.35 23.65
C THR A 15 -3.92 -27.31 24.39
N SER A 16 -4.51 -28.31 25.05
CA SER A 16 -3.81 -29.46 25.61
C SER A 16 -3.17 -30.36 24.54
N ASN A 17 -3.70 -30.37 23.31
CA ASN A 17 -3.11 -31.11 22.18
C ASN A 17 -2.87 -30.19 20.98
N VAL A 18 -1.63 -29.75 20.82
CA VAL A 18 -1.21 -28.83 19.74
C VAL A 18 -1.43 -29.45 18.36
N GLU A 19 -1.15 -30.74 18.19
CA GLU A 19 -1.28 -31.42 16.90
C GLU A 19 -2.74 -31.46 16.43
N ASP A 20 -3.67 -31.82 17.33
CA ASP A 20 -5.11 -31.80 17.03
C ASP A 20 -5.61 -30.39 16.68
N GLY A 21 -5.13 -29.38 17.39
CA GLY A 21 -5.47 -27.98 17.11
C GLY A 21 -4.96 -27.49 15.76
N GLU A 22 -3.75 -27.88 15.38
CA GLU A 22 -3.15 -27.57 14.08
C GLU A 22 -3.89 -28.29 12.94
N GLU A 23 -4.18 -29.58 13.10
CA GLU A 23 -4.97 -30.36 12.14
C GLU A 23 -6.38 -29.79 11.97
N PHE A 24 -7.03 -29.40 13.07
CA PHE A 24 -8.34 -28.74 13.04
C PHE A 24 -8.31 -27.47 12.17
N LEU A 25 -7.32 -26.60 12.35
CA LEU A 25 -7.21 -25.39 11.53
C LEU A 25 -7.02 -25.72 10.05
N SER A 26 -6.19 -26.70 9.75
CA SER A 26 -5.95 -27.13 8.37
C SER A 26 -7.19 -27.71 7.71
N ASN A 27 -7.95 -28.54 8.41
CA ASN A 27 -9.13 -29.20 7.87
C ASN A 27 -10.33 -28.25 7.74
N VAL A 28 -10.59 -27.42 8.76
CA VAL A 28 -11.79 -26.56 8.80
C VAL A 28 -11.62 -25.31 7.93
N PHE A 29 -10.43 -24.71 7.91
CA PHE A 29 -10.19 -23.48 7.16
C PHE A 29 -9.45 -23.71 5.83
N GLY A 30 -8.98 -24.92 5.54
CA GLY A 30 -8.24 -25.23 4.31
C GLY A 30 -6.90 -24.50 4.21
N ILE A 31 -6.26 -24.23 5.37
CA ILE A 31 -5.02 -23.44 5.47
C ILE A 31 -3.86 -24.31 5.91
N GLN A 32 -2.64 -23.89 5.55
CA GLN A 32 -1.42 -24.60 5.91
C GLN A 32 -0.62 -23.82 6.95
N LYS A 33 0.15 -24.56 7.75
CA LYS A 33 1.12 -24.00 8.68
C LYS A 33 2.28 -23.40 7.90
N LEU A 34 2.62 -22.15 8.21
CA LEU A 34 3.70 -21.39 7.60
C LEU A 34 4.75 -21.01 8.66
N SER A 35 5.92 -20.59 8.22
CA SER A 35 6.82 -19.85 9.12
C SER A 35 6.18 -18.52 9.52
N VAL A 36 6.57 -17.95 10.67
CA VAL A 36 6.07 -16.64 11.11
C VAL A 36 6.39 -15.56 10.09
N ASP A 37 7.60 -15.60 9.53
CA ASP A 37 8.04 -14.64 8.51
C ASP A 37 7.20 -14.76 7.24
N ASP A 38 6.95 -15.97 6.74
CA ASP A 38 6.16 -16.17 5.52
C ASP A 38 4.70 -15.75 5.70
N ALA A 39 4.10 -16.11 6.84
CA ALA A 39 2.73 -15.72 7.14
C ALA A 39 2.60 -14.20 7.27
N TRP A 40 3.57 -13.53 7.91
CA TRP A 40 3.62 -12.08 8.00
C TRP A 40 3.75 -11.44 6.61
N ASN A 41 4.71 -11.91 5.80
CA ASN A 41 4.99 -11.39 4.47
C ASN A 41 3.82 -11.59 3.49
N GLN A 42 2.92 -12.52 3.78
CA GLN A 42 1.69 -12.75 3.00
C GLN A 42 0.46 -12.06 3.61
N SER A 43 0.55 -11.60 4.86
CA SER A 43 -0.57 -11.00 5.58
C SER A 43 -0.85 -9.57 5.11
N ASN A 44 -2.14 -9.23 5.11
CA ASN A 44 -2.63 -7.89 4.82
C ASN A 44 -3.44 -7.34 6.00
N GLU A 45 -3.94 -6.13 5.84
CA GLU A 45 -4.81 -5.46 6.79
C GLU A 45 -6.00 -6.33 7.19
N LEU A 46 -6.29 -6.34 8.50
CA LEU A 46 -7.47 -6.97 9.09
C LEU A 46 -7.55 -8.49 8.87
N GLN A 47 -6.47 -9.15 8.46
CA GLN A 47 -6.35 -10.61 8.47
C GLN A 47 -5.90 -11.09 9.84
N THR A 48 -5.83 -12.41 10.03
CA THR A 48 -5.50 -13.01 11.34
C THR A 48 -4.31 -13.94 11.22
N LEU A 49 -3.34 -13.80 12.12
CA LEU A 49 -2.27 -14.76 12.35
C LEU A 49 -2.61 -15.58 13.59
N ALA A 50 -2.86 -16.88 13.39
CA ALA A 50 -3.24 -17.80 14.46
C ALA A 50 -2.06 -18.68 14.88
N PHE A 51 -1.78 -18.72 16.17
CA PHE A 51 -0.71 -19.50 16.78
C PHE A 51 -1.32 -20.56 17.67
N VAL A 52 -1.10 -21.85 17.34
CA VAL A 52 -1.51 -22.95 18.20
C VAL A 52 -0.40 -23.22 19.22
N THR A 53 -0.76 -23.25 20.49
CA THR A 53 0.22 -23.29 21.58
C THR A 53 -0.31 -24.09 22.78
N PRO A 54 0.58 -24.62 23.63
CA PRO A 54 0.19 -25.39 24.81
C PRO A 54 -0.62 -24.57 25.82
N VAL A 55 -1.48 -25.22 26.59
CA VAL A 55 -2.37 -24.60 27.59
C VAL A 55 -1.62 -23.97 28.77
N GLU A 56 -0.43 -24.50 29.08
CA GLU A 56 0.44 -24.05 30.18
C GLU A 56 1.02 -22.65 29.93
N GLU A 57 1.07 -22.23 28.65
CA GLU A 57 1.54 -20.90 28.28
C GLU A 57 0.47 -19.86 28.60
N TRP A 58 0.61 -19.25 29.78
CA TRP A 58 -0.27 -18.20 30.24
C TRP A 58 -0.08 -16.88 29.49
N LYS A 59 1.17 -16.51 29.20
CA LYS A 59 1.52 -15.28 28.48
C LYS A 59 1.67 -15.53 26.98
N THR A 60 1.29 -14.53 26.18
CA THR A 60 1.59 -14.45 24.76
C THR A 60 3.10 -14.42 24.52
N ILE A 61 3.65 -15.49 23.92
CA ILE A 61 5.06 -15.57 23.54
C ILE A 61 5.13 -16.02 22.08
N LEU A 62 5.56 -15.12 21.22
CA LEU A 62 5.93 -15.40 19.85
C LEU A 62 7.22 -16.22 19.84
N ASN A 63 7.08 -17.52 19.57
CA ASN A 63 8.20 -18.39 19.26
C ASN A 63 8.33 -18.49 17.73
N LEU A 64 9.32 -17.81 17.16
CA LEU A 64 9.58 -17.80 15.71
C LEU A 64 9.89 -19.19 15.13
N LYS A 65 10.32 -20.16 15.96
CA LYS A 65 10.54 -21.54 15.54
C LYS A 65 9.24 -22.33 15.42
N ARG A 66 8.17 -21.88 16.09
CA ARG A 66 6.83 -22.44 15.90
C ARG A 66 6.22 -21.80 14.66
N GLY A 67 5.56 -22.62 13.86
CA GLY A 67 4.79 -22.12 12.72
C GLY A 67 3.54 -21.37 13.16
N THR A 68 2.91 -20.70 12.21
CA THR A 68 1.66 -19.95 12.39
C THR A 68 0.74 -20.19 11.19
N PHE A 69 -0.53 -19.87 11.34
CA PHE A 69 -1.54 -20.00 10.30
C PHE A 69 -2.02 -18.62 9.87
N LEU A 70 -1.88 -18.32 8.58
CA LEU A 70 -2.48 -17.11 8.00
C LEU A 70 -3.94 -17.40 7.65
N VAL A 71 -4.85 -16.79 8.41
CA VAL A 71 -6.28 -16.84 8.12
C VAL A 71 -6.69 -15.56 7.40
N LYS A 72 -7.14 -15.69 6.15
CA LYS A 72 -7.57 -14.56 5.30
C LYS A 72 -8.95 -14.00 5.68
N MET A 73 -9.20 -13.84 6.98
CA MET A 73 -10.40 -13.24 7.54
C MET A 73 -10.08 -12.44 8.79
N ARG A 74 -11.02 -11.57 9.17
CA ARG A 74 -10.95 -10.78 10.40
C ARG A 74 -11.02 -11.67 11.63
N CYS A 75 -10.37 -11.21 12.71
CA CYS A 75 -10.32 -11.92 13.98
C CYS A 75 -11.72 -12.25 14.52
N ASP A 76 -12.64 -11.30 14.50
CA ASP A 76 -14.04 -11.51 14.92
C ASP A 76 -14.72 -12.68 14.18
N SER A 77 -14.54 -12.72 12.86
CA SER A 77 -15.08 -13.76 12.00
C SER A 77 -14.40 -15.11 12.27
N PHE A 78 -13.08 -15.10 12.43
CA PHE A 78 -12.30 -16.29 12.77
C PHE A 78 -12.75 -16.90 14.11
N LEU A 79 -12.82 -16.09 15.16
CA LEU A 79 -13.25 -16.53 16.49
C LEU A 79 -14.69 -17.06 16.49
N LYS A 80 -15.59 -16.43 15.74
CA LYS A 80 -16.96 -16.90 15.54
C LYS A 80 -16.99 -18.29 14.89
N GLU A 81 -16.20 -18.52 13.84
CA GLU A 81 -16.12 -19.83 13.20
C GLU A 81 -15.53 -20.90 14.12
N LEU A 82 -14.50 -20.56 14.91
CA LEU A 82 -13.93 -21.46 15.92
C LEU A 82 -14.99 -21.89 16.96
N LEU A 83 -15.75 -20.92 17.48
CA LEU A 83 -16.80 -21.17 18.46
C LEU A 83 -17.91 -22.08 17.89
N ASN A 84 -18.41 -21.76 16.70
CA ASN A 84 -19.50 -22.52 16.06
C ASN A 84 -19.08 -23.94 15.66
N SER A 85 -17.81 -24.12 15.32
CA SER A 85 -17.24 -25.42 14.94
C SER A 85 -16.81 -26.27 16.13
N LYS A 86 -17.05 -25.81 17.37
CA LYS A 86 -16.62 -26.47 18.61
C LYS A 86 -15.13 -26.83 18.58
N ALA A 87 -14.31 -25.87 18.19
CA ALA A 87 -12.88 -26.07 18.03
C ALA A 87 -12.23 -26.61 19.31
N PRO A 88 -11.19 -27.47 19.21
CA PRO A 88 -10.53 -28.13 20.35
C PRO A 88 -9.52 -27.20 21.05
N PHE A 89 -9.93 -25.96 21.34
CA PHE A 89 -9.12 -24.96 22.02
C PHE A 89 -9.71 -24.65 23.39
N ASP A 90 -8.88 -24.73 24.41
CA ASP A 90 -9.25 -24.49 25.81
C ASP A 90 -9.38 -22.99 26.10
N ARG A 91 -8.53 -22.17 25.45
CA ARG A 91 -8.51 -20.72 25.63
C ARG A 91 -8.03 -20.01 24.38
N VAL A 92 -8.52 -18.79 24.19
CA VAL A 92 -7.99 -17.84 23.21
C VAL A 92 -7.42 -16.63 23.92
N ASN A 93 -6.22 -16.21 23.53
CA ASN A 93 -5.61 -14.95 23.94
C ASN A 93 -5.33 -14.10 22.69
N LEU A 94 -5.51 -12.79 22.80
CA LEU A 94 -5.14 -11.85 21.75
C LEU A 94 -3.78 -11.22 22.08
N GLY A 95 -2.96 -11.02 21.06
CA GLY A 95 -1.76 -10.20 21.17
C GLY A 95 -2.06 -8.70 21.06
N PRO A 96 -1.03 -7.85 21.11
CA PRO A 96 -1.21 -6.41 20.93
C PRO A 96 -1.76 -6.09 19.54
N HIS A 97 -2.58 -5.05 19.47
CA HIS A 97 -3.15 -4.61 18.21
C HIS A 97 -2.10 -3.85 17.40
N ILE A 98 -1.98 -4.17 16.11
CA ILE A 98 -0.92 -3.62 15.28
C ILE A 98 -1.43 -2.44 14.47
N ILE A 99 -0.70 -1.32 14.53
CA ILE A 99 -0.83 -0.20 13.60
C ILE A 99 0.47 -0.11 12.78
N ILE A 100 0.35 0.00 11.46
CA ILE A 100 1.48 0.24 10.57
C ILE A 100 1.43 1.69 10.08
N LEU A 101 2.52 2.42 10.31
CA LEU A 101 2.69 3.83 9.97
C LEU A 101 3.80 3.98 8.93
N ARG A 102 3.46 4.62 7.80
CA ARG A 102 4.43 4.97 6.75
C ARG A 102 4.98 6.37 6.99
N ILE A 103 6.30 6.50 7.00
CA ILE A 103 7.05 7.76 7.14
C ILE A 103 8.00 7.90 5.94
N PRO A 104 7.80 8.88 5.04
CA PRO A 104 8.58 9.01 3.81
C PRO A 104 9.90 9.79 3.96
N GLY A 105 10.18 10.35 5.13
CA GLY A 105 11.30 11.28 5.33
C GLY A 105 12.13 10.94 6.56
N ASP A 106 12.38 11.94 7.40
CA ASP A 106 13.25 11.85 8.57
C ASP A 106 12.67 10.92 9.65
N ILE A 107 13.08 9.64 9.60
CA ILE A 107 12.63 8.58 10.51
C ILE A 107 13.00 8.88 11.96
N GLU A 108 14.18 9.44 12.21
CA GLU A 108 14.66 9.73 13.57
C GLU A 108 13.80 10.80 14.24
N LYS A 109 13.41 11.85 13.51
CA LYS A 109 12.43 12.83 13.99
C LYS A 109 11.08 12.18 14.26
N ALA A 110 10.66 11.25 13.41
CA ALA A 110 9.42 10.50 13.62
C ALA A 110 9.47 9.70 14.92
N PHE A 111 10.58 9.00 15.18
CA PHE A 111 10.77 8.20 16.39
C PHE A 111 10.78 9.07 17.65
N SER A 112 11.50 10.19 17.61
CA SER A 112 11.50 11.16 18.71
C SER A 112 10.09 11.71 18.99
N PHE A 113 9.34 12.03 17.94
CA PHE A 113 7.94 12.46 18.07
C PHE A 113 7.09 11.36 18.71
N ILE A 114 7.16 10.12 18.21
CA ILE A 114 6.36 8.99 18.69
C ILE A 114 6.65 8.69 20.16
N LYS A 115 7.94 8.54 20.53
CA LYS A 115 8.37 8.29 21.91
C LYS A 115 7.82 9.34 22.88
N LYS A 116 7.91 10.63 22.51
CA LYS A 116 7.45 11.73 23.35
C LYS A 116 5.93 11.88 23.37
N ARG A 117 5.25 11.73 22.23
CA ARG A 117 3.81 11.99 22.08
C ARG A 117 2.92 10.91 22.68
N TYR A 118 3.37 9.65 22.61
CA TYR A 118 2.61 8.48 23.05
C TYR A 118 3.25 7.75 24.24
N ASN A 119 4.29 8.33 24.85
CA ASN A 119 5.09 7.66 25.89
C ASN A 119 5.53 6.24 25.46
N ALA A 120 5.91 6.12 24.18
CA ALA A 120 6.08 4.84 23.53
C ALA A 120 7.46 4.24 23.83
N PHE A 121 7.51 2.92 24.04
CA PHE A 121 8.75 2.18 24.26
C PHE A 121 9.24 1.55 22.96
N GLU A 122 10.44 1.91 22.54
CA GLU A 122 11.07 1.30 21.36
C GLU A 122 11.42 -0.17 21.64
N THR A 123 11.13 -1.03 20.66
CA THR A 123 11.28 -2.48 20.77
C THR A 123 11.53 -3.11 19.40
N SER A 124 11.77 -4.42 19.36
CA SER A 124 11.72 -5.19 18.11
C SER A 124 10.31 -5.71 17.88
N PHE A 125 9.97 -6.14 16.66
CA PHE A 125 8.65 -6.75 16.39
C PHE A 125 8.36 -7.92 17.35
N ALA A 126 9.28 -8.90 17.43
CA ALA A 126 9.09 -10.09 18.26
C ALA A 126 9.01 -9.74 19.76
N ARG A 127 9.87 -8.84 20.24
CA ARG A 127 9.82 -8.38 21.63
C ARG A 127 8.54 -7.61 21.91
N GLY A 128 8.09 -6.79 20.96
CA GLY A 128 6.84 -6.04 21.02
C GLY A 128 5.61 -6.94 21.19
N VAL A 129 5.55 -8.03 20.42
CA VAL A 129 4.49 -9.04 20.56
C VAL A 129 4.57 -9.78 21.89
N ASN A 130 5.77 -10.06 22.40
CA ASN A 130 5.97 -10.80 23.66
C ASN A 130 5.71 -9.95 24.92
N GLU A 131 5.95 -8.65 24.84
CA GLU A 131 5.79 -7.73 25.96
C GLU A 131 4.38 -7.17 26.03
N GLY A 132 3.77 -6.87 24.87
CA GLY A 132 2.42 -6.31 24.78
C GLY A 132 1.30 -7.34 24.92
N GLU A 133 0.15 -6.86 25.37
CA GLU A 133 -1.08 -7.62 25.58
C GLU A 133 -2.23 -7.06 24.73
N GLU A 134 -3.43 -7.66 24.81
CA GLU A 134 -4.60 -7.29 24.00
C GLU A 134 -5.02 -5.81 24.08
N ARG A 135 -4.69 -5.13 25.18
CA ARG A 135 -5.03 -3.71 25.41
C ARG A 135 -3.94 -2.75 24.97
N ASP A 136 -2.79 -3.28 24.55
CA ASP A 136 -1.67 -2.48 24.09
C ASP A 136 -1.70 -2.35 22.57
N THR A 137 -1.03 -1.32 22.09
CA THR A 137 -0.87 -1.05 20.66
C THR A 137 0.59 -1.20 20.27
N LEU A 138 0.85 -2.07 19.30
CA LEU A 138 2.15 -2.21 18.65
C LEU A 138 2.18 -1.34 17.39
N LEU A 139 2.90 -0.23 17.45
CA LEU A 139 3.09 0.67 16.32
C LEU A 139 4.35 0.29 15.54
N LEU A 140 4.17 -0.13 14.30
CA LEU A 140 5.24 -0.47 13.36
C LEU A 140 5.47 0.69 12.39
N VAL A 141 6.72 1.05 12.17
CA VAL A 141 7.10 2.17 11.28
C VAL A 141 7.87 1.65 10.08
N THR A 142 7.53 2.15 8.88
CA THR A 142 8.23 1.83 7.62
C THR A 142 8.31 3.05 6.69
N ASP A 143 9.24 3.03 5.73
CA ASP A 143 9.29 3.98 4.61
C ASP A 143 8.58 3.43 3.34
N LYS A 144 8.22 2.15 3.35
CA LYS A 144 7.62 1.46 2.20
C LYS A 144 6.12 1.71 2.07
N LYS A 145 5.60 1.45 0.88
CA LYS A 145 4.15 1.45 0.63
C LYS A 145 3.47 0.40 1.51
N ILE A 146 2.32 0.74 2.05
CA ILE A 146 1.56 -0.13 2.98
C ILE A 146 0.23 -0.59 2.39
N ASN A 147 -0.02 -0.38 1.10
CA ASN A 147 -1.16 -0.95 0.38
C ASN A 147 -0.97 -2.42 0.01
N ALA A 148 0.24 -2.97 0.21
CA ALA A 148 0.60 -4.37 -0.01
C ALA A 148 1.15 -5.01 1.27
N PRO A 149 1.28 -6.35 1.34
CA PRO A 149 2.01 -7.01 2.41
C PRO A 149 3.42 -6.43 2.58
N LEU A 150 3.90 -6.38 3.83
CA LEU A 150 5.15 -5.73 4.20
C LEU A 150 6.10 -6.77 4.78
N ASN A 151 7.36 -6.79 4.35
CA ASN A 151 8.35 -7.66 4.94
C ASN A 151 8.82 -7.12 6.31
N LEU A 152 9.06 -8.00 7.29
CA LEU A 152 9.60 -7.57 8.59
C LEU A 152 10.93 -6.81 8.47
N ARG A 153 11.74 -7.10 7.45
CA ARG A 153 13.01 -6.40 7.16
C ARG A 153 12.81 -4.99 6.61
N GLU A 154 11.61 -4.67 6.13
CA GLU A 154 11.25 -3.32 5.66
C GLU A 154 10.75 -2.41 6.78
N LEU A 155 10.61 -2.95 7.99
CA LEU A 155 10.37 -2.15 9.19
C LEU A 155 11.61 -1.33 9.53
N LYS A 156 11.38 -0.07 9.86
CA LYS A 156 12.40 0.86 10.33
C LYS A 156 12.43 0.93 11.85
N GLY A 157 11.28 0.70 12.50
CA GLY A 157 11.16 0.72 13.94
C GLY A 157 9.85 0.12 14.42
N SER A 158 9.79 -0.19 15.70
CA SER A 158 8.63 -0.75 16.37
C SER A 158 8.51 -0.18 17.78
N PHE A 159 7.29 0.12 18.20
CA PHE A 159 7.01 0.76 19.47
C PHE A 159 5.82 0.11 20.16
N ILE A 160 5.97 -0.22 21.44
CA ILE A 160 4.81 -0.53 22.30
C ILE A 160 4.27 0.76 22.88
N ILE A 161 2.96 0.92 22.78
CA ILE A 161 2.20 1.98 23.43
C ILE A 161 1.19 1.28 24.35
N ASN A 162 1.32 1.51 25.66
CA ASN A 162 0.47 0.90 26.69
C ASN A 162 -0.89 1.61 26.79
N GLU A 163 -1.55 1.78 25.65
CA GLU A 163 -2.86 2.41 25.50
C GLU A 163 -3.68 1.65 24.46
N ASP A 164 -5.00 1.75 24.57
CA ASP A 164 -5.92 1.02 23.71
C ASP A 164 -5.80 1.46 22.24
N PHE A 165 -5.93 0.47 21.36
CA PHE A 165 -5.82 0.66 19.91
C PHE A 165 -6.70 1.78 19.36
N ILE A 166 -7.94 1.91 19.84
CA ILE A 166 -8.89 2.89 19.30
C ILE A 166 -8.42 4.30 19.67
N HIS A 167 -7.95 4.49 20.91
CA HIS A 167 -7.37 5.75 21.34
C HIS A 167 -6.11 6.10 20.55
N VAL A 168 -5.13 5.19 20.49
CA VAL A 168 -3.87 5.42 19.77
C VAL A 168 -4.14 5.72 18.30
N TYR A 169 -5.02 4.97 17.64
CA TYR A 169 -5.38 5.18 16.24
C TYR A 169 -6.01 6.56 16.00
N ARG A 170 -7.00 6.94 16.81
CA ARG A 170 -7.68 8.25 16.67
C ARG A 170 -6.71 9.40 16.88
N THR A 171 -5.88 9.31 17.91
CA THR A 171 -4.89 10.33 18.24
C THR A 171 -3.83 10.42 17.15
N LEU A 172 -3.28 9.28 16.70
CA LEU A 172 -2.30 9.23 15.61
C LEU A 172 -2.84 9.82 14.32
N ARG A 173 -4.10 9.53 13.97
CA ARG A 173 -4.73 10.11 12.77
C ARG A 173 -4.79 11.64 12.82
N LEU A 174 -5.03 12.22 14.00
CA LEU A 174 -5.02 13.68 14.19
C LEU A 174 -3.60 14.26 14.17
N ASP A 175 -2.62 13.50 14.66
CA ASP A 175 -1.22 13.91 14.71
C ASP A 175 -0.50 13.74 13.36
N LEU A 176 -1.05 12.95 12.41
CA LEU A 176 -0.44 12.66 11.10
C LEU A 176 0.01 13.92 10.35
N PRO A 177 -0.79 15.00 10.19
CA PRO A 177 -0.34 16.22 9.51
C PRO A 177 0.87 16.87 10.20
N VAL A 178 0.89 16.89 11.53
CA VAL A 178 2.00 17.45 12.32
C VAL A 178 3.25 16.58 12.18
N LEU A 179 3.08 15.26 12.22
CA LEU A 179 4.16 14.31 12.02
C LEU A 179 4.76 14.47 10.62
N MET A 180 3.93 14.53 9.58
CA MET A 180 4.36 14.73 8.20
C MET A 180 5.11 16.03 8.00
N TYR A 181 4.62 17.14 8.57
CA TYR A 181 5.32 18.42 8.52
C TYR A 181 6.72 18.36 9.16
N LYS A 182 6.88 17.61 10.25
CA LYS A 182 8.18 17.46 10.93
C LYS A 182 9.15 16.54 10.20
N THR A 183 8.65 15.46 9.59
CA THR A 183 9.48 14.45 8.93
C THR A 183 9.79 14.78 7.48
N LEU A 184 8.96 15.62 6.84
CA LEU A 184 9.08 15.99 5.44
C LEU A 184 8.98 17.52 5.29
N PRO A 185 10.05 18.27 5.63
CA PRO A 185 10.01 19.73 5.65
C PRO A 185 9.89 20.37 4.27
N GLU A 186 10.42 19.75 3.21
CA GLU A 186 10.16 20.17 1.82
C GLU A 186 8.69 19.99 1.42
N GLY A 187 7.93 19.25 2.23
CA GLY A 187 6.48 19.20 2.20
C GLY A 187 5.91 18.38 1.04
N TRP A 188 4.62 18.62 0.84
CA TRP A 188 3.84 18.03 -0.24
C TRP A 188 3.98 18.88 -1.51
N LYS A 189 4.06 18.20 -2.64
CA LYS A 189 4.12 18.79 -3.98
C LYS A 189 2.76 18.65 -4.65
N GLU A 190 2.29 19.73 -5.30
CA GLU A 190 1.14 19.67 -6.19
C GLU A 190 1.62 19.41 -7.62
N ILE A 191 1.14 18.30 -8.18
CA ILE A 191 1.39 17.89 -9.55
C ILE A 191 0.09 17.98 -10.33
N THR A 192 0.15 18.57 -11.52
CA THR A 192 -0.94 18.53 -12.50
C THR A 192 -0.55 17.59 -13.64
N ILE A 193 -1.34 16.55 -13.85
CA ILE A 193 -1.21 15.62 -14.97
C ILE A 193 -2.26 16.02 -16.03
N ARG A 194 -1.84 16.14 -17.28
CA ARG A 194 -2.73 16.42 -18.42
C ARG A 194 -2.65 15.28 -19.43
N ILE A 195 -3.81 14.81 -19.85
CA ILE A 195 -3.97 13.76 -20.87
C ILE A 195 -4.43 14.43 -22.16
N TYR A 196 -3.67 14.21 -23.23
CA TYR A 196 -4.04 14.58 -24.59
C TYR A 196 -4.25 13.30 -25.38
N ASP A 197 -5.49 13.06 -25.81
CA ASP A 197 -5.86 11.85 -26.52
C ASP A 197 -6.46 12.20 -27.89
N THR A 198 -5.69 11.91 -28.93
CA THR A 198 -6.08 12.14 -30.33
C THR A 198 -7.17 11.18 -30.79
N ASN A 199 -7.29 10.01 -30.17
CA ASN A 199 -8.23 8.96 -30.54
C ASN A 199 -9.56 9.06 -29.78
N LYS A 200 -9.72 10.09 -28.92
CA LYS A 200 -10.94 10.36 -28.12
C LYS A 200 -11.36 9.22 -27.19
N ARG A 201 -10.45 8.31 -26.83
CA ARG A 201 -10.61 7.22 -25.86
C ARG A 201 -10.20 7.69 -24.45
N TYR A 202 -10.74 8.84 -24.05
CA TYR A 202 -10.34 9.48 -22.80
C TYR A 202 -10.69 8.62 -21.59
N GLU A 203 -11.83 7.93 -21.61
CA GLU A 203 -12.28 7.09 -20.50
C GLU A 203 -11.24 6.02 -20.15
N GLU A 204 -10.78 5.26 -21.14
CA GLU A 204 -9.76 4.22 -20.95
C GLU A 204 -8.40 4.82 -20.56
N ASN A 205 -8.05 5.97 -21.13
CA ASN A 205 -6.81 6.70 -20.81
C ASN A 205 -6.81 7.27 -19.39
N ILE A 206 -7.96 7.69 -18.87
CA ILE A 206 -8.14 8.14 -17.49
C ILE A 206 -8.11 6.93 -16.55
N GLU A 207 -8.87 5.87 -16.86
CA GLU A 207 -8.96 4.66 -16.04
C GLU A 207 -7.57 4.06 -15.78
N ARG A 208 -6.76 3.88 -16.84
CA ARG A 208 -5.41 3.32 -16.69
C ARG A 208 -4.45 4.24 -15.95
N LEU A 209 -4.60 5.56 -16.08
CA LEU A 209 -3.80 6.52 -15.31
C LEU A 209 -4.12 6.40 -13.82
N LEU A 210 -5.40 6.45 -13.46
CA LEU A 210 -5.85 6.38 -12.06
C LEU A 210 -5.45 5.04 -11.43
N LEU A 211 -5.63 3.93 -12.15
CA LEU A 211 -5.19 2.61 -11.73
C LEU A 211 -3.71 2.58 -11.34
N VAL A 212 -2.84 3.14 -12.19
CA VAL A 212 -1.40 3.21 -11.91
C VAL A 212 -1.08 4.13 -10.74
N LEU A 213 -1.70 5.32 -10.66
CA LEU A 213 -1.48 6.25 -9.56
C LEU A 213 -1.88 5.64 -8.21
N GLU A 214 -2.96 4.86 -8.18
CA GLU A 214 -3.48 4.19 -6.99
C GLU A 214 -2.61 2.99 -6.58
N ASP A 215 -2.32 2.07 -7.50
CA ASP A 215 -1.59 0.83 -7.19
C ASP A 215 -0.13 1.11 -6.77
N LEU A 216 0.52 2.04 -7.46
CA LEU A 216 1.87 2.50 -7.11
C LEU A 216 1.89 3.45 -5.91
N ASP A 217 0.71 3.85 -5.41
CA ASP A 217 0.54 4.75 -4.28
C ASP A 217 1.29 6.09 -4.46
N LEU A 218 1.27 6.63 -5.68
CA LEU A 218 2.07 7.79 -6.11
C LEU A 218 1.58 9.13 -5.56
N GLY A 219 0.38 9.20 -4.99
CA GLY A 219 -0.15 10.43 -4.40
C GLY A 219 -1.62 10.30 -3.99
N PHE A 220 -2.22 11.43 -3.67
CA PHE A 220 -3.66 11.60 -3.54
C PHE A 220 -4.18 12.37 -4.74
N VAL A 221 -5.10 11.77 -5.50
CA VAL A 221 -5.85 12.51 -6.51
C VAL A 221 -6.86 13.39 -5.77
N VAL A 222 -6.70 14.72 -5.89
CA VAL A 222 -7.52 15.70 -5.15
C VAL A 222 -8.53 16.42 -6.03
N SER A 223 -8.35 16.36 -7.36
CA SER A 223 -9.28 16.92 -8.32
C SER A 223 -9.02 16.30 -9.69
N GLU A 224 -10.09 16.06 -10.43
CA GLU A 224 -10.04 15.68 -11.83
C GLU A 224 -11.11 16.42 -12.63
N GLY A 225 -10.92 16.56 -13.94
CA GLY A 225 -11.93 17.14 -14.80
C GLY A 225 -11.43 17.59 -16.17
N TRP A 226 -12.39 18.00 -16.99
CA TRP A 226 -12.11 18.60 -18.29
C TRP A 226 -11.55 20.00 -18.13
N ASP A 227 -10.50 20.31 -18.89
CA ASP A 227 -9.89 21.62 -18.98
C ASP A 227 -9.61 21.96 -20.45
N TRP A 228 -9.25 23.20 -20.71
CA TRP A 228 -8.82 23.66 -22.04
C TRP A 228 -7.36 24.03 -21.99
N ASP A 229 -6.59 23.55 -22.95
CA ASP A 229 -5.20 23.94 -23.10
C ASP A 229 -4.97 24.70 -24.41
N TYR A 230 -3.97 25.59 -24.37
CA TYR A 230 -3.59 26.44 -25.48
C TYR A 230 -2.11 26.24 -25.81
N PRO A 231 -1.73 25.05 -26.33
CA PRO A 231 -0.34 24.75 -26.68
C PRO A 231 0.25 25.71 -27.73
N ARG A 232 -0.59 26.41 -28.50
CA ARG A 232 -0.22 27.51 -29.39
C ARG A 232 -1.29 28.62 -29.31
N PRO A 233 -0.94 29.89 -29.62
CA PRO A 233 -1.95 30.94 -29.76
C PRO A 233 -3.09 30.49 -30.66
N PHE A 234 -4.34 30.71 -30.21
CA PHE A 234 -5.58 30.33 -30.90
C PHE A 234 -5.84 28.82 -31.12
N MET A 235 -4.95 27.93 -30.68
CA MET A 235 -5.18 26.49 -30.75
C MET A 235 -5.75 25.99 -29.42
N ARG A 236 -7.09 25.87 -29.34
CA ARG A 236 -7.79 25.38 -28.15
C ARG A 236 -7.98 23.86 -28.25
N ILE A 237 -7.37 23.11 -27.34
CA ILE A 237 -7.51 21.65 -27.27
C ILE A 237 -8.16 21.27 -25.94
N ARG A 238 -9.12 20.34 -26.01
CA ARG A 238 -9.74 19.77 -24.80
C ARG A 238 -8.76 18.78 -24.18
N VAL A 239 -8.51 18.92 -22.89
CA VAL A 239 -7.61 18.03 -22.15
C VAL A 239 -8.32 17.51 -20.91
N TYR A 240 -7.95 16.32 -20.47
CA TYR A 240 -8.36 15.85 -19.15
C TYR A 240 -7.24 16.11 -18.16
N LYS A 241 -7.58 16.69 -17.01
CA LYS A 241 -6.64 17.14 -16.00
C LYS A 241 -6.86 16.39 -14.71
N VAL A 242 -5.78 15.90 -14.12
CA VAL A 242 -5.75 15.26 -12.81
C VAL A 242 -4.78 16.01 -11.93
N LYS A 243 -5.22 16.48 -10.76
CA LYS A 243 -4.37 17.07 -9.73
C LYS A 243 -4.01 16.02 -8.68
N LEU A 244 -2.72 15.89 -8.44
CA LEU A 244 -2.12 14.92 -7.53
C LEU A 244 -1.35 15.68 -6.45
N ILE A 245 -1.61 15.37 -5.18
CA ILE A 245 -0.76 15.80 -4.05
C ILE A 245 0.14 14.63 -3.66
N THR A 246 1.45 14.85 -3.61
CA THR A 246 2.43 13.78 -3.37
C THR A 246 3.70 14.28 -2.70
N TRP A 247 4.44 13.41 -2.02
CA TRP A 247 5.83 13.67 -1.61
C TRP A 247 6.86 13.06 -2.58
N GLU A 248 6.40 12.31 -3.58
CA GLU A 248 7.27 11.71 -4.59
C GLU A 248 7.96 12.77 -5.46
N ASP A 249 9.11 12.44 -6.03
CA ASP A 249 9.77 13.34 -6.97
C ASP A 249 8.91 13.52 -8.24
N PRO A 250 8.56 14.76 -8.64
CA PRO A 250 7.83 15.00 -9.89
C PRO A 250 8.53 14.44 -11.13
N LEU A 251 9.88 14.39 -11.14
CA LEU A 251 10.63 13.76 -12.23
C LEU A 251 10.38 12.24 -12.27
N ARG A 252 10.31 11.60 -11.10
CA ARG A 252 10.00 10.18 -10.98
C ARG A 252 8.59 9.86 -11.48
N ILE A 253 7.60 10.67 -11.12
CA ILE A 253 6.23 10.54 -11.63
C ILE A 253 6.20 10.75 -13.15
N LYS A 254 6.85 11.79 -13.67
CA LYS A 254 6.94 12.00 -15.12
C LYS A 254 7.54 10.80 -15.81
N PHE A 255 8.62 10.24 -15.27
CA PHE A 255 9.27 9.04 -15.82
C PHE A 255 8.31 7.87 -15.88
N LEU A 256 7.70 7.47 -14.76
CA LEU A 256 6.78 6.32 -14.71
C LEU A 256 5.60 6.50 -15.69
N LEU A 257 5.01 7.70 -15.75
CA LEU A 257 3.89 8.00 -16.63
C LEU A 257 4.27 7.98 -18.13
N LYS A 258 5.57 8.07 -18.51
CA LYS A 258 6.00 7.81 -19.89
C LYS A 258 5.73 6.37 -20.32
N GLY A 259 5.71 5.43 -19.38
CA GLY A 259 5.36 4.02 -19.62
C GLY A 259 3.89 3.83 -19.99
N LEU A 260 3.05 4.83 -19.79
CA LEU A 260 1.65 4.81 -20.23
C LEU A 260 1.44 5.44 -21.62
N GLU A 261 2.38 6.19 -22.17
CA GLU A 261 2.11 6.86 -23.46
C GLU A 261 2.06 5.89 -24.64
N TYR A 262 2.80 4.77 -24.59
CA TYR A 262 2.99 3.85 -25.71
C TYR A 262 2.84 2.38 -25.32
N ARG A 263 2.41 1.57 -26.29
CA ARG A 263 2.57 0.11 -26.28
C ARG A 263 3.09 -0.36 -27.63
N GLY A 264 4.35 -0.80 -27.65
CA GLY A 264 5.10 -0.94 -28.90
C GLY A 264 5.13 0.41 -29.63
N TYR A 265 4.85 0.42 -30.93
CA TYR A 265 4.79 1.66 -31.73
C TYR A 265 3.45 2.41 -31.65
N ASN A 266 2.43 1.85 -30.97
CA ASN A 266 1.13 2.49 -30.84
C ASN A 266 1.15 3.48 -29.68
N ARG A 267 0.84 4.75 -29.97
CA ARG A 267 0.66 5.79 -28.96
C ARG A 267 -0.79 5.80 -28.49
N PHE A 268 -1.01 5.68 -27.19
CA PHE A 268 -2.35 5.73 -26.59
C PHE A 268 -2.78 7.14 -26.20
N ALA A 269 -1.87 7.92 -25.61
CA ALA A 269 -2.10 9.32 -25.26
C ALA A 269 -0.77 10.05 -25.04
N ASP A 270 -0.76 11.38 -25.09
CA ASP A 270 0.30 12.19 -24.48
C ASP A 270 -0.04 12.46 -23.02
N ILE A 271 0.92 12.22 -22.12
CA ILE A 271 0.73 12.43 -20.69
C ILE A 271 1.77 13.43 -20.21
N ASP A 272 1.32 14.65 -19.98
CA ASP A 272 2.17 15.71 -19.47
C ASP A 272 2.03 15.88 -17.98
N VAL A 273 3.17 16.14 -17.33
CA VAL A 273 3.25 16.35 -15.89
C VAL A 273 3.77 17.77 -15.67
N PHE A 274 3.08 18.51 -14.83
CA PHE A 274 3.40 19.87 -14.44
C PHE A 274 3.65 19.90 -12.94
N SER A 275 4.72 20.56 -12.53
CA SER A 275 5.03 20.86 -11.13
C SER A 275 5.11 22.37 -10.99
N GLU A 276 4.43 22.93 -9.99
CA GLU A 276 4.40 24.39 -9.74
C GLU A 276 4.02 25.21 -11.01
N GLY A 277 3.07 24.70 -11.79
CA GLY A 277 2.61 25.32 -13.04
C GLY A 277 3.57 25.18 -14.22
N LYS A 278 4.74 24.58 -14.06
CA LYS A 278 5.73 24.38 -15.13
C LYS A 278 5.69 22.94 -15.66
N LYS A 279 5.63 22.79 -16.99
CA LYS A 279 5.70 21.48 -17.65
C LYS A 279 7.08 20.86 -17.44
N ILE A 280 7.13 19.62 -16.97
CA ILE A 280 8.34 18.82 -16.90
C ILE A 280 8.66 18.29 -18.29
N SER A 281 9.74 18.80 -18.89
CA SER A 281 10.20 18.35 -20.20
C SER A 281 10.67 16.90 -20.15
N TRP A 282 10.40 16.12 -21.21
CA TRP A 282 10.94 14.77 -21.35
C TRP A 282 12.48 14.74 -21.34
N THR A 283 13.13 15.83 -21.77
CA THR A 283 14.60 15.96 -21.73
C THR A 283 15.18 15.96 -20.32
N SER A 284 14.37 16.27 -19.30
CA SER A 284 14.80 16.23 -17.90
C SER A 284 15.00 14.81 -17.37
N ILE A 285 14.31 13.83 -17.97
CA ILE A 285 14.32 12.41 -17.56
C ILE A 285 14.98 11.49 -18.60
N SER A 286 15.48 12.03 -19.71
CA SER A 286 16.03 11.25 -20.82
C SER A 286 17.55 11.16 -20.82
N ARG A 287 18.25 11.58 -19.75
CA ARG A 287 19.73 11.70 -19.74
C ARG A 287 20.44 10.38 -20.05
N GLU A 288 19.80 9.26 -19.76
CA GLU A 288 20.32 7.90 -19.94
C GLU A 288 19.79 7.21 -21.21
N TYR A 289 18.97 7.89 -22.03
CA TYR A 289 18.26 7.28 -23.15
C TYR A 289 18.50 8.04 -24.46
N ASN A 290 18.78 7.31 -25.53
CA ASN A 290 19.11 7.90 -26.83
C ASN A 290 17.86 8.32 -27.62
N SER A 291 16.68 7.81 -27.25
CA SER A 291 15.42 8.16 -27.91
C SER A 291 14.23 8.19 -26.96
N LYS A 292 13.16 8.88 -27.37
CA LYS A 292 11.87 8.85 -26.65
C LYS A 292 11.28 7.44 -26.54
N PHE A 293 11.53 6.60 -27.55
CA PHE A 293 11.03 5.24 -27.57
C PHE A 293 11.75 4.36 -26.55
N GLU A 294 13.09 4.46 -26.47
CA GLU A 294 13.88 3.78 -25.44
C GLU A 294 13.43 4.20 -24.03
N LEU A 295 13.26 5.51 -23.81
CA LEU A 295 12.76 6.04 -22.54
C LEU A 295 11.38 5.46 -22.18
N SER A 296 10.43 5.46 -23.13
CA SER A 296 9.08 4.93 -22.89
C SER A 296 9.08 3.42 -22.64
N LYS A 297 9.97 2.67 -23.31
CA LYS A 297 10.14 1.23 -23.08
C LYS A 297 10.70 0.94 -21.69
N ALA A 298 11.77 1.62 -21.30
CA ALA A 298 12.36 1.47 -19.97
C ALA A 298 11.38 1.88 -18.86
N ALA A 299 10.71 3.02 -19.04
CA ALA A 299 9.64 3.46 -18.13
C ALA A 299 8.50 2.45 -18.04
N ARG A 300 8.14 1.77 -19.13
CA ARG A 300 7.12 0.73 -19.13
C ARG A 300 7.56 -0.49 -18.34
N GLU A 301 8.75 -1.00 -18.61
CA GLU A 301 9.30 -2.18 -17.92
C GLU A 301 9.38 -1.93 -16.42
N GLU A 302 9.88 -0.76 -16.03
CA GLU A 302 9.97 -0.38 -14.63
C GLU A 302 8.59 -0.18 -13.98
N LEU A 303 7.67 0.52 -14.65
CA LEU A 303 6.28 0.69 -14.18
C LEU A 303 5.61 -0.66 -13.94
N GLU A 304 5.68 -1.58 -14.92
CA GLU A 304 5.06 -2.90 -14.78
C GLU A 304 5.70 -3.73 -13.67
N SER A 305 7.01 -3.59 -13.45
CA SER A 305 7.72 -4.28 -12.36
C SER A 305 7.19 -3.92 -10.97
N PHE A 306 6.69 -2.71 -10.78
CA PHE A 306 6.17 -2.24 -9.50
C PHE A 306 4.67 -2.42 -9.31
N LEU A 307 3.92 -2.60 -10.40
CA LEU A 307 2.48 -2.88 -10.34
C LEU A 307 2.21 -4.25 -9.73
N SER A 308 1.14 -4.32 -8.93
CA SER A 308 0.57 -5.58 -8.50
C SER A 308 0.13 -6.43 -9.71
N GLU A 309 0.06 -7.74 -9.53
CA GLU A 309 -0.37 -8.65 -10.60
C GLU A 309 -1.79 -8.30 -11.08
N ASP A 310 -2.69 -7.97 -10.16
CA ASP A 310 -4.06 -7.58 -10.46
C ASP A 310 -4.12 -6.25 -11.21
N ALA A 311 -3.35 -5.24 -10.80
CA ALA A 311 -3.28 -3.97 -11.51
C ALA A 311 -2.67 -4.14 -12.90
N ARG A 312 -1.64 -4.98 -13.07
CA ARG A 312 -1.03 -5.28 -14.36
C ARG A 312 -2.02 -5.97 -15.30
N LYS A 313 -2.79 -6.95 -14.82
CA LYS A 313 -3.87 -7.61 -15.57
C LYS A 313 -4.95 -6.62 -16.02
N LYS A 314 -5.43 -5.78 -15.10
CA LYS A 314 -6.42 -4.73 -15.41
C LYS A 314 -5.89 -3.72 -16.42
N LEU A 315 -4.66 -3.23 -16.24
CA LEU A 315 -4.00 -2.32 -17.16
C LEU A 315 -3.94 -2.91 -18.57
N HIS A 316 -3.53 -4.18 -18.69
CA HIS A 316 -3.46 -4.86 -19.99
C HIS A 316 -4.84 -5.05 -20.62
N ALA A 317 -5.87 -5.33 -19.84
CA ALA A 317 -7.25 -5.44 -20.33
C ALA A 317 -7.78 -4.11 -20.87
N ILE A 318 -7.51 -2.99 -20.19
CA ILE A 318 -7.88 -1.64 -20.68
C ILE A 318 -7.14 -1.33 -21.98
N GLU A 319 -5.84 -1.63 -22.04
CA GLU A 319 -5.02 -1.39 -23.23
C GLU A 319 -5.41 -2.26 -24.43
N ALA A 320 -5.91 -3.48 -24.19
CA ALA A 320 -6.46 -4.31 -25.25
C ALA A 320 -7.66 -3.61 -25.92
N LYS A 321 -8.57 -3.01 -25.13
CA LYS A 321 -9.69 -2.21 -25.65
C LYS A 321 -9.22 -0.98 -26.44
N LEU A 322 -8.09 -0.37 -26.05
CA LEU A 322 -7.49 0.76 -26.77
C LEU A 322 -6.88 0.36 -28.11
N LEU A 323 -6.47 -0.91 -28.26
CA LEU A 323 -5.93 -1.46 -29.50
C LEU A 323 -7.02 -1.95 -30.45
N GLU A 324 -8.23 -2.24 -29.95
CA GLU A 324 -9.40 -2.50 -30.78
C GLU A 324 -9.76 -1.23 -31.57
N LYS A 325 -9.66 -1.31 -32.90
CA LYS A 325 -10.09 -0.22 -33.79
C LYS A 325 -11.61 -0.04 -33.63
N GLN A 326 -12.05 1.17 -33.31
CA GLN A 326 -13.44 1.55 -33.58
C GLN A 326 -13.64 1.56 -35.11
N ALA A 327 -14.71 0.91 -35.55
CA ALA A 327 -15.34 1.24 -36.82
C ALA A 327 -15.72 2.73 -36.80
N PRO A 328 -15.68 3.45 -37.94
CA PRO A 328 -15.97 4.87 -37.96
C PRO A 328 -17.34 5.10 -37.29
N GLN A 329 -17.35 5.85 -36.19
CA GLN A 329 -18.58 6.46 -35.71
C GLN A 329 -18.88 7.57 -36.70
N ASP A 330 -19.88 7.33 -37.54
CA ASP A 330 -20.43 8.32 -38.45
C ASP A 330 -20.68 9.63 -37.70
N GLU A 331 -20.21 10.71 -38.31
CA GLU A 331 -20.49 12.09 -37.92
C GLU A 331 -22.01 12.28 -37.87
N LEU A 332 -22.52 12.64 -36.68
CA LEU A 332 -23.85 13.22 -36.50
C LEU A 332 -23.72 14.67 -36.02
#